data_AF-A0A6J4KN42-F1
#
_entry.id   AF-A0A6J4KN42-F1
#
_cell.length_a   1.000
_cell.length_b   1.000
_cell.length_c   1.000
_cell.angle_alpha   90.00
_cell.angle_beta   90.00
_cell.angle_gamma   90.00
#
_symmetry.space_group_name_H-M   'P 1'
#
loop_
_entity.id
_entity.type
_entity.pdbx_description
1 polymer ?
#
loop_
_entity_poly.entity_id
_entity_poly.type
_entity_poly.pdbx_seq_one_letter_code
_entity_poly.pdbx_strand_id
1 'polypeptide(L)'
;GKCRNIAQNILQVAPSELILKLQDSFIEYPNQLNQISHLFHLNEFSERNVYRAPLVIRSALACIEQIISMKRRRIALNMWEKAKAASSGEEAIEYHQLFCAEQEWLKELERLRQVNFYDLTSVPWG
;
A
#
# COMPACT_ATOMS: atom_id res chain seq x y z
N GLY A 1 -7.91 -30.12 -3.94
CA GLY A 1 -8.85 -30.44 -5.04
C GLY A 1 -10.10 -29.57 -5.05
N LYS A 2 -10.77 -29.31 -3.92
CA LYS A 2 -12.05 -28.56 -3.88
C LYS A 2 -11.90 -27.06 -3.55
N CYS A 3 -11.11 -26.70 -2.54
CA CYS A 3 -11.02 -25.30 -2.08
C CYS A 3 -10.34 -24.34 -3.06
N ARG A 4 -9.44 -24.85 -3.93
CA ARG A 4 -8.76 -24.04 -4.95
C ARG A 4 -9.72 -23.66 -6.10
N ASN A 5 -10.73 -24.48 -6.37
CA ASN A 5 -11.69 -24.28 -7.45
C ASN A 5 -12.75 -23.22 -7.09
N ILE A 6 -13.12 -23.12 -5.81
CA ILE A 6 -14.07 -22.11 -5.31
C ILE A 6 -13.44 -20.70 -5.40
N ALA A 7 -12.17 -20.57 -5.00
CA ALA A 7 -11.44 -19.31 -5.09
C ALA A 7 -11.24 -18.82 -6.53
N GLN A 8 -11.11 -19.74 -7.49
CA GLN A 8 -10.90 -19.41 -8.90
C GLN A 8 -12.20 -18.96 -9.61
N ASN A 9 -13.36 -19.43 -9.15
CA ASN A 9 -14.66 -19.05 -9.71
C ASN A 9 -15.18 -17.69 -9.16
N ILE A 10 -14.78 -17.32 -7.93
CA ILE A 10 -15.11 -16.02 -7.33
C ILE A 10 -14.41 -14.85 -8.06
N LEU A 11 -13.28 -15.10 -8.74
CA LEU A 11 -12.49 -14.09 -9.44
C LEU A 11 -13.07 -13.61 -10.79
N GLN A 12 -14.18 -14.18 -11.28
CA GLN A 12 -14.80 -13.77 -12.55
C GLN A 12 -16.24 -13.24 -12.43
N VAL A 13 -16.76 -13.10 -11.22
CA VAL A 13 -18.12 -12.57 -11.00
C VAL A 13 -18.05 -11.06 -10.92
N ALA A 14 -18.80 -10.36 -11.78
CA ALA A 14 -18.89 -8.90 -11.70
C ALA A 14 -19.45 -8.47 -10.34
N PRO A 15 -19.00 -7.35 -9.73
CA PRO A 15 -19.48 -6.92 -8.42
C PRO A 15 -21.01 -6.80 -8.34
N SER A 16 -21.66 -6.37 -9.42
CA SER A 16 -23.12 -6.30 -9.52
C SER A 16 -23.81 -7.66 -9.42
N GLU A 17 -23.24 -8.70 -10.02
CA GLU A 17 -23.78 -10.05 -10.00
C GLU A 17 -23.61 -10.71 -8.61
N LEU A 18 -22.56 -10.34 -7.88
CA LEU A 18 -22.35 -10.78 -6.50
C LEU A 18 -23.38 -10.15 -5.56
N ILE A 19 -23.67 -8.86 -5.72
CA ILE A 19 -24.69 -8.14 -4.96
C ILE A 19 -26.08 -8.77 -5.19
N LEU A 20 -26.42 -9.07 -6.45
CA LEU A 20 -27.70 -9.71 -6.80
C LEU A 20 -27.83 -11.09 -6.12
N LYS A 21 -26.80 -11.95 -6.23
CA LYS A 21 -26.81 -13.27 -5.56
C LYS A 21 -26.93 -13.15 -4.05
N LEU A 22 -26.32 -12.13 -3.44
CA LEU A 22 -26.46 -11.86 -2.02
C LEU A 22 -27.90 -11.48 -1.68
N GLN A 23 -28.52 -10.59 -2.45
CA GLN A 23 -29.92 -10.18 -2.28
C GLN A 23 -30.89 -11.36 -2.42
N ASP A 24 -30.71 -12.18 -3.46
CA ASP A 24 -31.49 -13.40 -3.67
C ASP A 24 -31.36 -14.35 -2.47
N SER A 25 -30.14 -14.51 -1.95
CA SER A 25 -29.89 -15.33 -0.77
C SER A 25 -30.61 -14.80 0.46
N PHE A 26 -30.68 -13.47 0.67
CA PHE A 26 -31.41 -12.84 1.78
C PHE A 26 -32.92 -13.11 1.73
N ILE A 27 -33.47 -13.30 0.52
CA ILE A 27 -34.86 -13.68 0.30
C ILE A 27 -35.06 -15.17 0.61
N GLU A 28 -34.15 -16.04 0.16
CA GLU A 28 -34.24 -17.49 0.34
C GLU A 28 -33.96 -17.95 1.78
N TYR A 29 -33.04 -17.28 2.49
CA TYR A 29 -32.53 -17.69 3.80
C TYR A 29 -32.50 -16.55 4.83
N PRO A 30 -33.64 -15.89 5.12
CA PRO A 30 -33.68 -14.67 5.92
C PRO A 30 -33.21 -14.88 7.36
N ASN A 31 -33.51 -16.03 7.98
CA ASN A 31 -33.13 -16.29 9.37
C ASN A 31 -31.62 -16.52 9.54
N GLN A 32 -31.00 -17.23 8.61
CA GLN A 32 -29.57 -17.53 8.61
C GLN A 32 -28.77 -16.27 8.27
N LEU A 33 -29.22 -15.51 7.26
CA LEU A 33 -28.50 -14.32 6.83
C LEU A 33 -28.69 -13.13 7.76
N ASN A 34 -29.82 -13.01 8.47
CA ASN A 34 -29.95 -12.01 9.53
C ASN A 34 -28.94 -12.20 10.67
N GLN A 35 -28.48 -13.43 10.93
CA GLN A 35 -27.43 -13.68 11.94
C GLN A 35 -26.09 -13.08 11.54
N ILE A 36 -25.83 -12.89 10.24
CA ILE A 36 -24.57 -12.37 9.71
C ILE A 36 -24.72 -11.03 8.98
N SER A 37 -25.93 -10.46 8.93
CA SER A 37 -26.22 -9.22 8.19
C SER A 37 -25.36 -8.05 8.66
N HIS A 38 -25.09 -8.00 9.96
CA HIS A 38 -24.20 -7.02 10.59
C HIS A 38 -22.75 -7.06 10.06
N LEU A 39 -22.30 -8.16 9.44
CA LEU A 39 -20.99 -8.25 8.79
C LEU A 39 -20.96 -7.55 7.43
N PHE A 40 -22.13 -7.37 6.79
CA PHE A 40 -22.27 -6.69 5.51
C PHE A 40 -22.68 -5.22 5.66
N HIS A 41 -23.10 -4.81 6.86
CA HIS A 41 -23.32 -3.41 7.18
C HIS A 41 -22.00 -2.76 7.57
N LEU A 42 -21.52 -1.84 6.73
CA LEU A 42 -20.52 -0.89 7.17
C LEU A 42 -21.19 0.02 8.22
N ASN A 43 -20.80 -0.11 9.49
CA ASN A 43 -21.11 0.94 10.45
C ASN A 43 -20.23 2.17 10.14
N GLU A 44 -20.58 3.34 10.70
CA GLU A 44 -19.85 4.59 10.45
C GLU A 44 -18.33 4.48 10.69
N PHE A 45 -17.91 3.60 11.59
CA PHE A 45 -16.50 3.33 11.86
C PHE A 45 -15.86 2.50 10.74
N SER A 46 -16.51 1.43 10.31
CA SER A 46 -16.06 0.56 9.22
C SER A 46 -15.98 1.29 7.89
N GLU A 47 -16.99 2.11 7.57
CA GLU A 47 -17.05 2.91 6.34
C GLU A 47 -15.87 3.89 6.28
N ARG A 48 -15.62 4.65 7.36
CA ARG A 48 -14.48 5.56 7.44
C ARG A 48 -13.13 4.85 7.37
N ASN A 49 -13.03 3.63 7.91
CA ASN A 49 -11.76 2.89 7.92
C ASN A 49 -11.41 2.29 6.56
N VAL A 50 -12.40 1.93 5.72
CA VAL A 50 -12.16 1.47 4.35
C VAL A 50 -11.38 2.54 3.57
N TYR A 51 -11.72 3.81 3.76
CA TYR A 51 -11.02 4.92 3.10
C TYR A 51 -9.65 5.27 3.69
N ARG A 52 -9.35 4.83 4.92
CA ARG A 52 -8.05 5.04 5.57
C ARG A 52 -7.01 3.97 5.20
N ALA A 53 -7.45 2.78 4.77
CA ALA A 53 -6.55 1.69 4.42
C ALA A 53 -5.47 2.09 3.38
N PRO A 54 -5.78 2.85 2.31
CA PRO A 54 -4.76 3.32 1.36
C PRO A 54 -3.66 4.17 2.02
N LEU A 55 -4.02 5.02 2.99
CA LEU A 55 -3.05 5.87 3.69
C LEU A 55 -2.09 5.04 4.56
N VAL A 56 -2.63 4.04 5.27
CA VAL A 56 -1.85 3.11 6.09
C VAL A 56 -0.90 2.30 5.22
N ILE A 57 -1.39 1.77 4.08
CA ILE A 57 -0.57 1.01 3.13
C ILE A 57 0.55 1.88 2.56
N ARG A 58 0.22 3.11 2.12
CA ARG A 58 1.21 4.08 1.60
C ARG A 58 2.29 4.38 2.63
N SER A 59 1.90 4.66 3.87
CA SER A 59 2.85 4.94 4.95
C SER A 59 3.73 3.73 5.26
N ALA A 60 3.16 2.52 5.32
CA ALA A 60 3.93 1.30 5.59
C ALA A 60 4.95 1.02 4.48
N LEU A 61 4.55 1.17 3.21
CA LEU A 61 5.44 1.01 2.07
C LEU A 61 6.59 2.05 2.09
N ALA A 62 6.27 3.31 2.39
CA ALA A 62 7.29 4.36 2.52
C ALA A 62 8.31 4.06 3.63
N CYS A 63 7.87 3.53 4.78
CA CYS A 63 8.76 3.11 5.86
C CYS A 63 9.70 1.97 5.43
N ILE A 64 9.18 0.96 4.72
CA ILE A 64 9.99 -0.16 4.22
C ILE A 64 11.04 0.35 3.24
N GLU A 65 10.62 1.15 2.26
CA GLU A 65 11.50 1.69 1.24
C GLU A 65 12.56 2.62 1.84
N GLN A 66 12.23 3.39 2.88
CA GLN A 66 13.18 4.24 3.61
C GLN A 66 14.36 3.42 4.15
N ILE A 67 14.10 2.27 4.77
CA ILE A 67 15.15 1.39 5.29
C ILE A 67 16.02 0.84 4.15
N ILE A 68 15.42 0.50 3.02
CA ILE A 68 16.15 -0.02 1.86
C ILE A 68 17.03 1.09 1.26
N SER A 69 16.51 2.30 1.08
CA SER A 69 17.24 3.45 0.56
C SER A 69 18.36 3.91 1.49
N MET A 70 18.18 3.86 2.81
CA MET A 70 19.27 4.12 3.76
C MET A 70 20.44 3.14 3.58
N LYS A 71 20.16 1.86 3.30
CA LYS A 71 21.20 0.86 3.01
C LYS A 71 21.90 1.18 1.69
N ARG A 72 21.14 1.46 0.63
CA ARG A 72 21.68 1.83 -0.69
C ARG A 72 22.54 3.08 -0.63
N ARG A 73 22.07 4.14 0.03
CA ARG A 73 22.82 5.37 0.29
C ARG A 73 24.16 5.10 0.98
N ARG A 74 24.17 4.27 2.03
CA ARG A 74 25.40 3.93 2.75
C ARG A 74 26.40 3.19 1.85
N ILE A 75 25.91 2.26 1.02
CA ILE A 75 26.74 1.55 0.05
C ILE A 75 27.31 2.54 -0.97
N ALA A 76 26.47 3.39 -1.55
CA ALA A 76 26.89 4.40 -2.53
C ALA A 76 27.97 5.33 -1.97
N LEU A 77 27.81 5.81 -0.73
CA LEU A 77 28.82 6.62 -0.04
C LEU A 77 30.16 5.88 0.10
N ASN A 78 30.13 4.64 0.59
CA ASN A 78 31.34 3.83 0.75
C ASN A 78 32.05 3.59 -0.59
N MET A 79 31.30 3.36 -1.67
CA MET A 79 31.87 3.13 -3.00
C MET A 79 32.45 4.43 -3.58
N TRP A 80 31.77 5.56 -3.37
CA TRP A 80 32.26 6.86 -3.78
C TRP A 80 33.59 7.21 -3.10
N GLU A 81 33.70 7.01 -1.79
CA GLU A 81 34.93 7.24 -1.03
C GLU A 81 36.09 6.37 -1.54
N LYS A 82 35.83 5.10 -1.86
CA LYS A 82 36.83 4.18 -2.44
C LYS A 82 37.26 4.59 -3.84
N ALA A 83 36.31 4.91 -4.73
CA ALA A 83 36.61 5.33 -6.09
C ALA A 83 37.43 6.63 -6.12
N LYS A 84 37.10 7.57 -5.23
CA LYS A 84 37.86 8.81 -5.02
C LYS A 84 39.29 8.52 -4.56
N ALA A 85 39.47 7.59 -3.61
CA ALA A 85 40.80 7.20 -3.14
C ALA A 85 41.62 6.48 -4.23
N ALA A 86 40.97 5.74 -5.12
CA ALA A 86 41.59 5.05 -6.25
C ALA A 86 41.86 5.95 -7.47
N SER A 87 41.50 7.25 -7.41
CA SER A 87 41.56 8.19 -8.55
C SER A 87 40.74 7.74 -9.77
N SER A 88 39.69 6.94 -9.56
CA SER A 88 38.75 6.51 -10.60
C SER A 88 37.66 7.57 -10.79
N GLY A 89 37.90 8.51 -11.71
CA GLY A 89 37.06 9.70 -11.87
C GLY A 89 35.62 9.41 -12.28
N GLU A 90 35.42 8.51 -13.24
CA GLU A 90 34.09 8.19 -13.78
C GLU A 90 33.23 7.41 -12.76
N GLU A 91 33.78 6.36 -12.15
CA GLU A 91 33.11 5.60 -11.09
C GLU A 91 32.78 6.48 -9.88
N ALA A 92 33.67 7.43 -9.52
CA ALA A 92 33.41 8.35 -8.43
C ALA A 92 32.21 9.28 -8.74
N ILE A 93 32.05 9.71 -9.99
CA ILE A 93 30.90 10.51 -10.42
C ILE A 93 29.62 9.69 -10.33
N GLU A 94 29.63 8.44 -10.82
CA GLU A 94 28.46 7.55 -10.77
C GLU A 94 28.00 7.27 -9.33
N TYR A 95 28.92 6.90 -8.44
CA TYR A 95 28.58 6.64 -7.03
C TYR A 95 28.10 7.89 -6.30
N HIS A 96 28.63 9.07 -6.65
CA HIS A 96 28.14 10.33 -6.12
C HIS A 96 26.70 10.63 -6.57
N GLN A 97 26.39 10.42 -7.86
CA GLN A 97 25.03 10.58 -8.38
C GLN A 97 24.05 9.65 -7.68
N LEU A 98 24.42 8.37 -7.49
CA LEU A 98 23.60 7.41 -6.76
C LEU A 98 23.36 7.83 -5.32
N PHE A 99 24.40 8.33 -4.63
CA PHE A 99 24.27 8.87 -3.28
C PHE A 99 23.28 10.04 -3.22
N CYS A 100 23.40 11.00 -4.15
CA CYS A 100 22.49 12.14 -4.25
C CYS A 100 21.04 11.71 -4.55
N ALA A 101 20.84 10.75 -5.45
CA ALA A 101 19.52 10.25 -5.80
C ALA A 101 18.83 9.60 -4.60
N GLU A 102 19.53 8.72 -3.85
CA GLU A 102 18.97 8.10 -2.65
C GLU A 102 18.69 9.13 -1.54
N GLN A 103 19.49 10.20 -1.44
CA GLN A 103 19.24 11.31 -0.51
C GLN A 103 17.95 12.07 -0.83
N GLU A 104 17.70 12.34 -2.11
CA GLU A 104 16.46 13.02 -2.54
C GLU A 104 15.25 12.12 -2.36
N TRP A 105 15.38 10.84 -2.72
CA TRP A 105 14.32 9.87 -2.53
C TRP A 105 13.94 9.68 -1.05
N LEU A 106 14.92 9.69 -0.13
CA LEU A 106 14.64 9.66 1.31
C LEU A 106 13.77 10.84 1.79
N LYS A 107 13.90 12.03 1.19
CA LYS A 107 13.03 13.18 1.53
C LYS A 107 11.60 12.96 1.03
N GLU A 108 11.45 12.41 -0.16
CA GLU A 108 10.12 12.11 -0.71
C GLU A 108 9.42 10.99 0.09
N LEU A 109 10.15 9.97 0.51
CA LEU A 109 9.62 8.92 1.38
C LEU A 109 9.16 9.47 2.74
N GLU A 110 9.89 10.44 3.31
CA GLU A 110 9.46 11.14 4.52
C GLU A 110 8.14 11.89 4.28
N ARG A 111 8.01 12.57 3.13
CA ARG A 111 6.76 13.26 2.75
C ARG A 111 5.60 12.28 2.59
N LEU A 112 5.82 11.12 1.98
CA LEU A 112 4.79 10.09 1.75
C LEU A 112 4.34 9.38 3.04
N ARG A 113 5.20 9.33 4.04
CA ARG A 113 4.91 8.77 5.37
C ARG A 113 4.01 9.70 6.20
N GLN A 114 4.14 11.01 6.00
CA GLN A 114 3.32 11.97 6.72
C GLN A 114 1.89 11.94 6.18
N VAL A 115 0.94 11.61 7.06
CA VAL A 115 -0.49 11.80 6.79
C VAL A 115 -0.82 13.24 7.15
N ASN A 116 -1.16 14.04 6.14
CA ASN A 116 -1.56 15.43 6.40
C ASN A 116 -3.08 15.53 6.61
N PHE A 117 -3.54 16.69 7.07
CA PHE A 117 -4.97 16.92 7.29
C PHE A 117 -5.80 16.74 6.00
N TYR A 118 -5.25 17.14 4.85
CA TYR A 118 -5.91 16.96 3.56
C TYR A 118 -6.11 15.48 3.20
N ASP A 119 -5.16 14.60 3.50
CA ASP A 119 -5.31 13.14 3.33
C ASP A 119 -6.48 12.60 4.17
N LEU A 120 -6.76 13.22 5.33
CA LEU A 120 -7.86 12.83 6.21
C LEU A 120 -9.20 13.44 5.80
N THR A 121 -9.22 14.60 5.15
CA THR A 121 -10.44 15.33 4.76
C THR A 121 -10.84 15.19 3.30
N SER A 122 -9.93 14.71 2.44
CA SER A 122 -10.19 14.43 1.02
C SER A 122 -10.95 13.12 0.79
N VAL A 123 -11.13 12.33 1.85
CA VAL A 123 -12.07 11.23 1.87
C VAL A 123 -13.50 11.80 1.89
N PRO A 124 -14.39 11.40 0.96
CA PRO A 124 -15.76 11.90 0.92
C PRO A 124 -16.48 11.65 2.26
N TRP A 125 -17.15 12.68 2.76
CA TRP A 125 -18.06 12.56 3.89
C TRP A 125 -19.43 12.10 3.39
N GLY A 126 -19.56 10.81 3.03
CA GLY A 126 -20.85 10.19 2.69
C GLY A 126 -21.46 10.65 1.38
#